data_AF-A0A2L0EHX3-F1
#
_entry.id   AF-A0A2L0EHX3-F1
#
_cell.length_a   1.000
_cell.length_b   1.000
_cell.length_c   1.000
_cell.angle_alpha   90.00
_cell.angle_beta   90.00
_cell.angle_gamma   90.00
#
_symmetry.space_group_name_H-M   'P 1'
#
loop_
_entity.id
_entity.type
_entity.pdbx_description
1 polymer ?
#
loop_
_entity_poly.entity_id
_entity_poly.type
_entity_poly.pdbx_seq_one_letter_code
_entity_poly.pdbx_strand_id
1 'polypeptide(L)' 'MLAEALQLPPEERADVAKRLIASLDGPEDDDVEAAWLAEVERRLRDVDRGTAKVEPWDAVRERLATRLRTNRK' A
#
# COMPACT_ATOMS: atom_id res chain seq x y z
N MET A 1 26.23 12.32 -9.09
CA MET A 1 24.86 11.77 -9.26
C MET A 1 24.36 10.96 -8.07
N LEU A 2 24.73 9.67 -7.86
CA LEU A 2 24.26 8.92 -6.66
C LEU A 2 24.92 9.41 -5.37
N ALA A 3 26.23 9.63 -5.40
CA ALA A 3 26.98 10.12 -4.24
C ALA A 3 26.46 11.48 -3.75
N GLU A 4 26.12 12.39 -4.67
CA GLU A 4 25.48 13.69 -4.35
C GLU A 4 24.09 13.51 -3.72
N ALA A 5 23.25 12.64 -4.29
CA ALA A 5 21.92 12.36 -3.73
C ALA A 5 22.03 11.80 -2.29
N LEU A 6 23.05 11.00 -2.00
CA LEU A 6 23.28 10.46 -0.64
C LEU A 6 23.76 11.53 0.36
N GLN A 7 24.29 12.67 -0.10
CA GLN A 7 24.67 13.79 0.77
C GLN A 7 23.50 14.72 1.13
N LEU A 8 22.34 14.60 0.47
CA LEU A 8 21.18 15.43 0.75
C LEU A 8 20.62 15.17 2.16
N PRO A 9 19.91 16.13 2.77
CA PRO A 9 19.15 15.90 4.00
C PRO A 9 18.14 14.74 3.85
N PRO A 10 17.75 14.07 4.96
CA PRO A 10 16.87 12.90 4.90
C PRO A 10 15.55 13.11 4.15
N GLU A 11 14.93 14.29 4.27
CA GLU A 11 13.68 14.61 3.58
C GLU A 11 13.89 14.70 2.05
N GLU A 12 14.90 15.45 1.61
CA GLU A 12 15.22 15.59 0.19
C GLU A 12 15.60 14.24 -0.43
N ARG A 13 16.29 13.36 0.32
CA ARG A 13 16.54 11.99 -0.14
C ARG A 13 15.26 11.18 -0.28
N ALA A 14 14.30 11.34 0.62
CA ALA A 14 13.00 10.67 0.52
C ALA A 14 12.23 11.13 -0.73
N ASP A 15 12.30 12.41 -1.07
CA ASP A 15 11.72 12.95 -2.30
C ASP A 15 12.38 12.39 -3.56
N VAL A 16 13.72 12.31 -3.57
CA VAL A 16 14.45 11.67 -4.67
C VAL A 16 14.06 10.19 -4.80
N ALA A 17 14.00 9.45 -3.69
CA ALA A 17 13.59 8.05 -3.69
C ALA A 17 12.15 7.88 -4.20
N LYS A 18 11.21 8.73 -3.78
CA LYS A 18 9.83 8.74 -4.25
C LYS A 18 9.77 8.94 -5.77
N ARG A 19 10.51 9.90 -6.31
CA ARG A 19 10.56 10.19 -7.75
C ARG A 19 11.19 9.05 -8.54
N LEU A 20 12.24 8.43 -8.01
CA LEU A 20 12.87 7.27 -8.63
C LEU A 20 11.91 6.07 -8.65
N ILE A 21 11.20 5.80 -7.56
CA ILE A 21 10.19 4.73 -7.51
C ILE A 21 9.08 5.01 -8.54
N ALA A 22 8.54 6.22 -8.58
CA ALA A 22 7.52 6.59 -9.57
C ALA A 22 8.01 6.48 -11.03
N SER A 23 9.31 6.68 -11.27
CA SER A 23 9.89 6.49 -12.62
C SER A 23 9.99 5.03 -13.04
N LEU A 24 9.81 4.08 -12.11
CA LEU A 24 9.74 2.66 -12.41
C LEU A 24 8.33 2.21 -12.80
N ASP A 25 7.31 3.05 -12.59
CA ASP A 25 5.95 2.74 -13.00
C ASP A 25 5.92 2.60 -14.52
N GLY A 26 5.56 1.40 -14.98
CA GLY A 26 5.41 1.08 -16.40
C GLY A 26 4.18 1.76 -17.00
N PRO A 27 3.90 1.54 -18.30
CA PRO A 27 2.60 1.91 -18.86
C PRO A 27 1.48 1.28 -18.04
N GLU A 28 0.33 1.98 -17.96
CA GLU A 28 -0.87 1.41 -17.35
C GLU A 28 -1.18 0.07 -18.01
N ASP A 29 -1.33 -0.96 -17.18
CA ASP A 29 -1.70 -2.30 -17.59
C ASP A 29 -3.21 -2.45 -17.36
N ASP A 30 -3.98 -2.31 -18.44
CA ASP A 30 -5.45 -2.41 -18.40
C ASP A 30 -5.93 -3.75 -17.82
N ASP A 31 -5.11 -4.82 -17.90
CA ASP A 31 -5.43 -6.12 -17.30
C ASP A 31 -5.38 -6.07 -15.77
N VAL A 32 -4.58 -5.17 -15.18
CA VAL A 32 -4.51 -4.97 -13.73
C VAL A 32 -5.82 -4.40 -13.21
N GLU A 33 -6.37 -3.37 -13.86
CA GLU A 33 -7.64 -2.77 -13.46
C GLU A 33 -8.78 -3.78 -13.60
N ALA A 34 -8.83 -4.52 -14.71
CA ALA A 34 -9.82 -5.57 -14.92
C ALA A 34 -9.73 -6.69 -13.85
N ALA A 35 -8.51 -7.13 -13.52
CA ALA A 35 -8.28 -8.13 -12.48
C ALA A 35 -8.68 -7.62 -11.08
N TRP A 36 -8.41 -6.35 -10.78
CA TRP A 36 -8.82 -5.71 -9.54
C TRP A 36 -10.34 -5.63 -9.41
N LEU A 37 -11.03 -5.21 -10.46
CA LEU A 37 -12.49 -5.15 -10.48
C LEU A 37 -13.11 -6.53 -10.24
N ALA A 38 -12.61 -7.55 -10.94
CA ALA A 38 -13.07 -8.93 -10.78
C ALA A 38 -12.88 -9.45 -9.34
N GLU A 39 -11.76 -9.11 -8.70
CA GLU A 39 -11.49 -9.48 -7.31
C GLU A 39 -12.38 -8.74 -6.31
N VAL A 40 -12.64 -7.44 -6.52
CA VAL A 40 -13.56 -6.66 -5.67
C VAL A 40 -14.96 -7.26 -5.73
N GLU A 41 -15.48 -7.55 -6.91
CA GLU A 41 -16.79 -8.17 -7.07
C GLU A 41 -16.84 -9.55 -6.40
N ARG A 42 -15.78 -10.35 -6.52
CA ARG A 42 -15.69 -11.67 -5.87
C ARG A 42 -15.77 -11.53 -4.35
N ARG A 43 -15.02 -10.59 -3.76
CA ARG A 43 -15.03 -10.34 -2.31
C ARG A 43 -16.38 -9.83 -1.81
N LEU A 44 -17.04 -8.94 -2.56
CA LEU A 44 -18.39 -8.49 -2.21
C LEU A 44 -19.37 -9.67 -2.16
N ARG A 45 -19.36 -10.53 -3.17
CA ARG A 45 -20.20 -11.75 -3.19
C ARG A 45 -19.91 -12.68 -2.03
N ASP A 46 -18.65 -12.84 -1.63
CA ASP A 46 -18.29 -13.67 -0.47
C ASP A 46 -18.82 -13.08 0.85
N VAL A 47 -18.83 -11.75 0.98
CA VAL A 47 -19.42 -11.05 2.13
C VAL A 47 -20.93 -11.22 2.14
N ASP A 48 -21.60 -10.97 1.02
CA ASP A 48 -23.06 -11.10 0.89
C ASP A 48 -23.56 -12.53 1.19
N ARG A 49 -22.76 -13.53 0.79
CA ARG A 49 -23.04 -14.95 1.05
C ARG A 49 -22.64 -15.41 2.46
N GLY A 50 -21.98 -14.56 3.24
CA GLY A 50 -21.46 -14.91 4.57
C GLY A 50 -20.32 -15.94 4.53
N THR A 51 -19.67 -16.13 3.39
CA THR A 51 -18.54 -17.05 3.22
C THR A 51 -17.19 -16.37 3.46
N ALA A 52 -17.16 -15.03 3.46
CA ALA A 52 -15.98 -14.25 3.77
C ALA A 52 -15.57 -14.38 5.25
N LYS A 53 -14.27 -14.51 5.49
CA LYS A 53 -13.71 -14.32 6.84
C LYS A 53 -13.61 -12.82 7.10
N VAL A 54 -14.43 -12.32 8.01
CA VAL A 54 -14.46 -10.90 8.40
C VAL A 54 -13.94 -10.74 9.83
N GLU A 55 -13.37 -9.57 10.10
CA GLU A 55 -12.95 -9.16 11.44
C GLU A 55 -13.59 -7.80 11.76
N PRO A 56 -14.07 -7.57 12.99
CA PRO A 56 -14.58 -6.26 13.39
C PRO A 56 -13.55 -5.15 13.18
N TRP A 57 -13.99 -4.02 12.63
CA TRP A 57 -13.11 -2.88 12.34
C TRP A 57 -12.34 -2.39 13.57
N ASP A 58 -12.98 -2.38 14.74
CA ASP A 58 -12.36 -1.92 15.98
C ASP A 58 -11.13 -2.75 16.36
N ALA A 59 -11.19 -4.08 16.15
CA ALA A 59 -10.07 -5.00 16.42
C ALA A 59 -8.90 -4.76 15.45
N VAL A 60 -9.20 -4.53 14.16
CA VAL A 60 -8.19 -4.19 13.15
C VAL A 60 -7.52 -2.86 13.51
N ARG A 61 -8.32 -1.84 13.84
CA ARG A 61 -7.83 -0.50 14.18
C ARG A 61 -6.90 -0.53 15.39
N GLU A 62 -7.28 -1.23 16.46
CA GLU A 62 -6.46 -1.36 17.66
C GLU A 62 -5.10 -2.04 17.37
N ARG A 63 -5.13 -3.11 16.58
CA ARG A 63 -3.92 -3.82 16.16
C ARG A 63 -2.98 -2.92 15.34
N LEU A 64 -3.53 -2.15 14.39
CA LEU A 64 -2.75 -1.20 13.59
C LEU A 64 -2.15 -0.09 14.45
N ALA A 65 -2.93 0.50 15.35
CA ALA A 65 -2.46 1.53 16.27
C ALA A 65 -1.30 1.03 17.14
N THR A 66 -1.38 -0.20 17.65
CA THR A 66 -0.31 -0.83 18.41
C THR A 66 0.96 -1.01 17.58
N ARG A 67 0.85 -1.53 16.35
CA ARG A 67 2.00 -1.69 15.44
C ARG A 67 2.72 -0.38 15.13
N LEU A 68 1.95 0.68 14.85
CA LEU A 68 2.52 2.00 14.55
C LEU A 68 3.26 2.61 15.74
N ARG A 69 2.81 2.36 16.98
CA ARG A 69 3.52 2.79 18.19
C ARG A 69 4.83 2.04 18.39
N THR A 70 4.87 0.75 18.08
CA THR A 70 6.07 -0.09 18.22
C THR A 70 7.12 0.24 17.17
N ASN A 71 6.75 0.49 15.91
CA ASN A 71 7.68 0.85 14.84
C ASN A 71 8.27 2.27 14.96
N ARG A 72 7.76 3.10 15.88
CA ARG A 72 8.22 4.47 16.11
C ARG A 72 9.25 4.60 17.24
N LYS A 73 9.62 3.49 17.89
CA LYS A 73 10.71 3.40 18.88
C LYS A 73 11.95 2.81 18.23
#